data_AF-A0AAP3NLS4-F1
#
_entry.id   AF-A0AAP3NLS4-F1
#
_cell.length_a   1.000
_cell.length_b   1.000
_cell.length_c   1.000
_cell.angle_alpha   90.00
_cell.angle_beta   90.00
_cell.angle_gamma   90.00
#
_symmetry.space_group_name_H-M   'P 1'
#
loop_
_entity.id
_entity.type
_entity.pdbx_description
1 polymer ?
#
loop_
_entity_poly.entity_id
_entity_poly.type
_entity_poly.pdbx_seq_one_letter_code
_entity_poly.pdbx_strand_id
1 'polypeptide(L)' 'MDRRDCKKADRQHRNSAPVMIGDDCFIGAGTIILKGVTIGCRTIVGTDSVITKSLPADCIAGGNPCKVIKIRRPLNGC' A
#
# COMPACT_ATOMS: atom_id res chain seq x y z
N MET A 1 -1.91 11.49 -35.67
CA MET A 1 -2.37 11.07 -34.33
C MET A 1 -1.94 12.15 -33.36
N ASP A 2 -2.88 12.96 -32.87
CA ASP A 2 -2.59 14.00 -31.89
C ASP A 2 -2.29 13.35 -30.54
N ARG A 3 -1.14 13.65 -29.94
CA ARG A 3 -0.76 13.11 -28.61
C ARG A 3 -1.75 13.53 -27.51
N ARG A 4 -2.60 14.53 -27.75
CA ARG A 4 -3.56 15.07 -26.77
C ARG A 4 -4.81 14.19 -26.57
N ASP A 5 -5.12 13.28 -27.49
CA ASP A 5 -6.31 12.41 -27.39
C ASP A 5 -6.15 11.22 -26.44
N CYS A 6 -4.93 10.95 -25.92
CA CYS A 6 -4.70 9.86 -24.97
C CYS A 6 -5.41 10.07 -23.62
N LYS A 7 -5.67 11.34 -23.22
CA LYS A 7 -6.25 11.66 -21.90
C LYS A 7 -7.67 11.13 -21.71
N LYS A 8 -8.45 11.04 -22.79
CA LYS A 8 -9.85 10.56 -22.73
C LYS A 8 -9.90 9.04 -22.58
N ALA A 9 -9.00 8.34 -23.27
CA ALA A 9 -8.88 6.88 -23.21
C ALA A 9 -8.36 6.37 -21.85
N ASP A 10 -7.37 7.05 -21.25
CA ASP A 10 -6.77 6.64 -19.98
C ASP A 10 -7.78 6.64 -18.82
N ARG A 11 -8.64 7.67 -18.78
CA ARG A 11 -9.70 7.79 -17.77
C ARG A 11 -10.77 6.70 -17.94
N GLN A 12 -11.04 6.24 -19.16
CA GLN A 12 -12.05 5.22 -19.45
C GLN A 12 -11.56 3.81 -19.09
N HIS A 13 -10.25 3.54 -19.15
CA HIS A 13 -9.65 2.24 -18.84
C HIS A 13 -9.07 2.13 -17.42
N ARG A 14 -9.33 3.11 -16.55
CA ARG A 14 -8.87 3.06 -15.16
C ARG A 14 -9.59 1.93 -14.41
N ASN A 15 -8.88 0.82 -14.22
CA ASN A 15 -9.38 -0.26 -13.38
C ASN A 15 -9.16 0.13 -11.91
N SER A 16 -10.20 0.04 -11.08
CA SER A 16 -10.21 0.43 -9.66
C SER A 16 -10.63 -0.74 -8.78
N ALA A 17 -10.00 -0.88 -7.63
CA ALA A 17 -10.36 -1.84 -6.60
C ALA A 17 -10.15 -1.17 -5.23
N PRO A 18 -10.96 -1.52 -4.21
CA PRO A 18 -10.87 -0.90 -2.89
C PRO A 18 -9.49 -1.13 -2.27
N VAL A 19 -9.06 -0.17 -1.46
CA VAL A 19 -7.87 -0.29 -0.60
C VAL A 19 -8.34 -0.29 0.83
N MET A 20 -7.94 -1.30 1.59
CA MET A 20 -8.33 -1.47 2.99
C MET A 20 -7.12 -1.23 3.89
N ILE A 21 -7.22 -0.29 4.82
CA ILE A 21 -6.17 0.02 5.79
C ILE A 21 -6.73 -0.30 7.17
N GLY A 22 -6.07 -1.23 7.89
CA GLY A 22 -6.46 -1.61 9.24
C GLY A 22 -6.12 -0.55 10.28
N ASP A 23 -6.57 -0.79 11.51
CA ASP A 23 -6.39 0.13 12.63
C ASP A 23 -4.91 0.29 13.01
N ASP A 24 -4.56 1.46 13.57
CA ASP A 24 -3.23 1.78 14.10
C ASP A 24 -2.07 1.59 13.12
N CYS A 25 -2.34 1.70 11.81
CA CYS A 25 -1.29 1.66 10.79
C CYS A 25 -0.53 3.00 10.74
N PHE A 26 0.79 2.91 10.58
CA PHE A 26 1.62 4.07 10.26
C PHE A 26 2.02 4.01 8.79
N ILE A 27 1.62 5.02 8.02
CA ILE A 27 1.96 5.13 6.59
C ILE A 27 2.98 6.25 6.41
N GLY A 28 4.21 5.89 6.03
CA GLY A 28 5.26 6.86 5.74
C GLY A 28 4.89 7.78 4.57
N ALA A 29 5.39 9.01 4.61
CA ALA A 29 5.15 9.99 3.56
C ALA A 29 5.62 9.49 2.18
N GLY A 30 4.97 9.94 1.10
CA GLY A 30 5.33 9.53 -0.26
C GLY A 30 4.98 8.07 -0.62
N THR A 31 4.38 7.31 0.30
CA THR A 31 3.95 5.93 0.02
C THR A 31 2.86 5.89 -1.06
N ILE A 32 3.03 4.99 -2.02
CA ILE A 32 2.06 4.70 -3.08
C ILE A 32 1.43 3.34 -2.82
N ILE A 33 0.11 3.27 -2.69
CA ILE A 33 -0.65 2.04 -2.47
C ILE A 33 -1.45 1.70 -3.73
N LEU A 34 -1.19 0.54 -4.33
CA LEU A 34 -1.96 0.09 -5.50
C LEU A 34 -3.37 -0.37 -5.09
N LYS A 35 -4.30 -0.26 -6.04
CA LYS A 35 -5.68 -0.76 -5.92
C LYS A 35 -5.73 -2.24 -5.49
N GLY A 36 -6.73 -2.59 -4.69
CA GLY A 36 -6.97 -3.99 -4.27
C GLY A 36 -6.04 -4.48 -3.16
N VAL A 37 -5.22 -3.61 -2.59
CA VAL A 37 -4.31 -3.93 -1.48
C VAL A 37 -5.02 -3.79 -0.14
N THR A 38 -4.76 -4.75 0.75
CA THR A 38 -5.15 -4.68 2.16
C THR A 38 -3.90 -4.56 3.03
N ILE A 39 -3.89 -3.60 3.95
CA ILE A 39 -2.85 -3.41 4.96
C ILE A 39 -3.41 -3.85 6.30
N GLY A 40 -2.85 -4.91 6.90
CA GLY A 40 -3.29 -5.40 8.22
C GLY A 40 -2.99 -4.41 9.34
N CYS A 41 -3.76 -4.49 10.43
CA CYS A 41 -3.67 -3.58 11.57
C CYS A 41 -2.26 -3.52 12.17
N ARG A 42 -1.91 -2.37 12.76
CA ARG A 42 -0.61 -2.12 13.38
C ARG A 42 0.55 -2.41 12.41
N THR A 43 0.37 -2.11 11.12
CA THR A 43 1.48 -2.19 10.16
C THR A 43 2.18 -0.84 10.06
N ILE A 44 3.51 -0.89 10.05
CA ILE A 44 4.36 0.28 9.81
C ILE A 44 4.90 0.19 8.39
N VAL A 45 4.58 1.18 7.55
CA VAL A 45 5.08 1.31 6.20
C VAL A 45 6.11 2.45 6.15
N GLY A 46 7.31 2.16 5.65
CA GLY A 46 8.36 3.17 5.47
C GLY A 46 8.02 4.22 4.40
N THR A 47 8.65 5.39 4.47
CA THR A 47 8.56 6.48 3.48
C THR A 47 8.92 6.01 2.07
N ASP A 48 8.32 6.63 1.05
CA ASP A 48 8.56 6.35 -0.39
C ASP A 48 8.41 4.88 -0.80
N SER A 49 7.54 4.14 -0.10
CA SER A 49 7.27 2.74 -0.41
C SER A 49 6.23 2.58 -1.52
N VAL A 50 6.37 1.56 -2.36
CA VAL A 50 5.38 1.22 -3.40
C VAL A 50 4.75 -0.13 -3.09
N ILE A 51 3.53 -0.11 -2.52
CA ILE A 51 2.82 -1.30 -2.08
C ILE A 51 2.05 -1.90 -3.26
N THR A 52 2.54 -3.02 -3.76
CA THR A 52 1.95 -3.77 -4.87
C THR A 52 1.20 -5.03 -4.43
N LYS A 53 1.34 -5.44 -3.16
CA LYS A 53 0.73 -6.64 -2.57
C LYS A 53 0.25 -6.32 -1.15
N SER A 54 -0.81 -7.01 -0.71
CA SER A 54 -1.34 -6.89 0.66
C SER A 54 -0.28 -7.22 1.71
N LEU A 55 -0.35 -6.50 2.84
CA LEU A 55 0.58 -6.62 3.95
C LEU A 55 -0.12 -7.28 5.16
N PRO A 56 0.55 -8.21 5.86
CA PRO A 56 0.00 -8.81 7.08
C PRO A 56 -0.04 -7.79 8.22
N ALA A 57 -0.86 -8.07 9.24
CA ALA A 57 -0.87 -7.28 10.47
C ALA A 57 0.47 -7.39 11.23
N ASP A 58 0.72 -6.44 12.13
CA ASP A 58 1.89 -6.42 13.00
C ASP A 58 3.23 -6.51 12.25
N CYS A 59 3.35 -5.90 11.08
CA CYS A 59 4.60 -5.93 10.32
C CYS A 59 5.23 -4.55 10.12
N ILE A 60 6.52 -4.54 9.84
CA ILE A 60 7.26 -3.39 9.32
C ILE A 60 7.60 -3.72 7.88
N ALA A 61 7.14 -2.89 6.95
CA ALA A 61 7.32 -3.08 5.52
C ALA A 61 7.86 -1.80 4.86
N GLY A 62 8.59 -1.95 3.76
CA GLY A 62 9.12 -0.80 3.04
C GLY A 62 9.76 -1.13 1.69
N GLY A 63 10.05 -0.08 0.92
CA GLY A 63 10.78 -0.14 -0.34
C GLY A 63 9.91 -0.12 -1.61
N ASN A 64 10.56 -0.22 -2.76
CA ASN A 64 9.94 -0.27 -4.09
C ASN A 64 10.52 -1.44 -4.91
N PRO A 65 9.79 -2.56 -5.09
CA PRO A 65 8.48 -2.84 -4.53
C PRO A 65 8.54 -3.07 -3.00
N CYS A 66 7.47 -2.72 -2.30
CA CYS A 66 7.36 -2.84 -0.85
C CYS A 66 7.43 -4.32 -0.43
N LYS A 67 8.29 -4.62 0.54
CA LYS A 67 8.46 -5.95 1.12
C LYS A 67 8.37 -5.87 2.64
N VAL A 68 7.90 -6.94 3.26
CA VAL A 68 7.96 -7.10 4.70
C VAL A 68 9.43 -7.21 5.11
N ILE A 69 9.87 -6.29 5.97
CA ILE A 69 11.24 -6.24 6.51
C ILE A 69 11.30 -7.03 7.82
N LYS A 70 10.27 -6.87 8.67
CA LYS A 70 10.23 -7.50 9.99
C LYS A 70 8.79 -7.75 10.43
N ILE A 71 8.53 -8.92 11.00
CA ILE A 71 7.28 -9.18 11.74
C ILE A 71 7.48 -8.76 13.20
N ARG A 72 6.56 -7.95 13.72
CA ARG A 72 6.47 -7.61 15.14
C ARG A 72 5.74 -8.76 15.83
N ARG A 73 6.30 -9.26 16.92
CA ARG A 73 5.55 -10.16 17.80
C ARG A 73 4.40 -9.35 18.42
N PRO A 74 3.19 -9.91 18.52
CA PRO A 74 2.16 -9.28 19.34
C PRO A 74 2.74 -9.07 20.74
N LEU A 75 2.48 -7.90 21.31
CA LEU A 75 2.77 -7.66 22.72
C LEU A 75 1.79 -8.55 23.48
N ASN A 76 2.24 -9.74 23.87
CA ASN A 76 1.51 -10.60 24.79
C ASN A 76 1.41 -9.81 26.12
N GLY A 77 0.29 -9.12 26.31
CA GLY A 77 -0.01 -8.39 27.54
C GLY A 77 -0.83 -9.26 28.47
N CYS A 78 -0.17 -9.68 29.56
CA CYS A 78 -0.65 -10.35 30.79
C CYS A 78 -1.54 -11.61 30.65
#